data_AF-A0A366EAY4-F1
#
_entry.id   AF-A0A366EAY4-F1
#
_cell.length_a   1.000
_cell.length_b   1.000
_cell.length_c   1.000
_cell.angle_alpha   90.00
_cell.angle_beta   90.00
_cell.angle_gamma   90.00
#
_symmetry.space_group_name_H-M   'P 1'
#
loop_
_entity.id
_entity.type
_entity.pdbx_description
1 polymer ?
#
loop_
_entity_poly.entity_id
_entity_poly.type
_entity_poly.pdbx_seq_one_letter_code
_entity_poly.pdbx_strand_id
1 'polypeptide(L)'
;MTKKIIRLTIIILAVLFLCLSNTYAETSETENLIPVLTSNTEPTGEASSSTIWSNRHQPYNAFNQSNDDYGWVTAEGEKTGWLSYEFEQPKVVNKYIIKKRTKHMKVSEEIPKDWTFEGWNGDEWLVLDEQTNVTNWEDSKEFSFNNTDEFKKYRLNVTDNNGYKFTSIGALEMYNQEQNNTEPTPDPQNPEIKEGTKLYVGNESLYKLSSGDIYAWGNNQYGQLGLGDMQNRDISSREKVDLPEKIIDLVIGKNFVIALGESGKVYGWGDNTSELYDDNGGLILSPVEFDEDIQSIIKAE
;
A
#
# COMPACT_ATOMS: atom_id res chain seq x y z
N MET A 1 -33.42 -72.48 -40.69
CA MET A 1 -33.72 -73.05 -39.36
C MET A 1 -33.37 -72.04 -38.29
N THR A 2 -34.39 -71.71 -37.51
CA THR A 2 -34.51 -70.98 -36.25
C THR A 2 -33.27 -70.87 -35.34
N LYS A 3 -33.00 -69.65 -34.83
CA LYS A 3 -32.98 -69.22 -33.39
C LYS A 3 -32.35 -67.81 -33.28
N LYS A 4 -33.12 -66.77 -32.92
CA LYS A 4 -33.27 -66.18 -31.57
C LYS A 4 -31.88 -65.82 -30.95
N ILE A 5 -31.57 -64.55 -30.65
CA ILE A 5 -31.58 -63.96 -29.28
C ILE A 5 -30.97 -62.52 -29.38
N ILE A 6 -31.69 -61.44 -29.06
CA ILE A 6 -31.78 -60.65 -27.80
C ILE A 6 -31.07 -59.28 -27.91
N ARG A 7 -31.81 -58.24 -27.49
CA ARG A 7 -31.44 -56.82 -27.38
C ARG A 7 -30.28 -56.60 -26.40
N LEU A 8 -29.41 -55.61 -26.64
CA LEU A 8 -28.70 -54.93 -25.56
C LEU A 8 -28.61 -53.42 -25.82
N THR A 9 -29.08 -52.69 -24.82
CA THR A 9 -29.16 -51.24 -24.69
C THR A 9 -27.78 -50.59 -24.70
N ILE A 10 -27.63 -49.49 -25.44
CA ILE A 10 -26.46 -48.62 -25.46
C ILE A 10 -26.50 -47.75 -24.19
N ILE A 11 -25.48 -47.84 -23.34
CA ILE A 11 -25.18 -46.84 -22.31
C ILE A 11 -23.77 -46.33 -22.60
N ILE A 12 -23.71 -45.03 -22.87
CA ILE A 12 -22.51 -44.24 -23.18
C ILE A 12 -21.74 -44.02 -21.87
N LEU A 13 -20.45 -44.34 -21.87
CA LEU A 13 -19.50 -43.85 -20.86
C LEU A 13 -18.32 -43.21 -21.59
N ALA A 14 -18.43 -41.91 -21.86
CA ALA A 14 -17.32 -41.10 -22.34
C ALA A 14 -16.50 -40.66 -21.11
N VAL A 15 -15.33 -41.25 -20.92
CA VAL A 15 -14.34 -40.76 -19.96
C VAL A 15 -13.66 -39.54 -20.60
N LEU A 16 -14.13 -38.34 -20.24
CA LEU A 16 -13.40 -37.11 -20.54
C LEU A 16 -12.22 -37.00 -19.59
N PHE A 17 -11.02 -37.24 -20.11
CA PHE A 17 -9.77 -36.83 -19.49
C PHE A 17 -9.71 -35.30 -19.52
N LEU A 18 -10.06 -34.63 -18.43
CA LEU A 18 -9.69 -33.23 -18.24
C LEU A 18 -8.25 -33.22 -17.74
N CYS A 19 -7.32 -32.81 -18.61
CA CYS A 19 -6.01 -32.36 -18.18
C CYS A 19 -6.21 -31.25 -17.15
N LEU A 20 -5.88 -31.51 -15.90
CA LEU A 20 -5.57 -30.48 -14.93
C LEU A 20 -4.33 -29.76 -15.45
N SER A 21 -4.52 -28.66 -16.16
CA SER A 21 -3.49 -27.63 -16.20
C SER A 21 -3.38 -27.09 -14.79
N ASN A 22 -2.34 -27.48 -14.07
CA ASN A 22 -1.87 -26.70 -12.94
C ASN A 22 -1.42 -25.35 -13.51
N THR A 23 -2.34 -24.40 -13.58
CA THR A 23 -1.98 -22.99 -13.64
C THR A 23 -1.42 -22.66 -12.26
N TYR A 24 -0.09 -22.68 -12.16
CA TYR A 24 0.60 -21.96 -11.09
C TYR A 24 0.00 -20.55 -11.04
N ALA A 25 -0.48 -20.14 -9.86
CA ALA A 25 -0.69 -18.72 -9.63
C ALA A 25 0.68 -18.06 -9.80
N GLU A 26 0.84 -17.23 -10.83
CA GLU A 26 1.97 -16.31 -10.92
C GLU A 26 1.94 -15.47 -9.66
N THR A 27 2.99 -15.63 -8.85
CA THR A 27 3.33 -14.65 -7.82
C THR A 27 3.45 -13.30 -8.53
N SER A 28 2.59 -12.34 -8.18
CA SER A 28 2.78 -10.94 -8.55
C SER A 28 4.16 -10.52 -8.05
N GLU A 29 5.16 -10.56 -8.92
CA GLU A 29 6.43 -9.92 -8.64
C GLU A 29 6.15 -8.43 -8.61
N THR A 30 6.36 -7.78 -7.46
CA THR A 30 6.33 -6.32 -7.40
C THR A 30 7.36 -5.80 -8.40
N GLU A 31 6.91 -5.21 -9.50
CA GLU A 31 7.80 -4.72 -10.56
C GLU A 31 8.55 -3.47 -10.08
N ASN A 32 9.82 -3.35 -10.47
CA ASN A 32 10.57 -2.12 -10.26
C ASN A 32 9.89 -1.00 -11.06
N LEU A 33 9.49 0.07 -10.39
CA LEU A 33 8.81 1.21 -11.00
C LEU A 33 9.69 1.95 -12.01
N ILE A 34 11.00 1.87 -11.85
CA ILE A 34 11.96 2.52 -12.74
C ILE A 34 12.17 1.64 -13.97
N PRO A 35 11.88 2.14 -15.19
CA PRO A 35 12.13 1.40 -16.42
C PRO A 35 13.62 1.12 -16.58
N VAL A 36 13.96 0.06 -17.32
CA VAL A 36 15.35 -0.27 -17.65
C VAL A 36 15.97 0.85 -18.47
N LEU A 37 16.78 1.70 -17.85
CA LEU A 37 17.36 2.86 -18.53
C LEU A 37 18.52 2.47 -19.46
N THR A 38 18.60 3.16 -20.59
CA THR A 38 19.72 3.07 -21.55
C THR A 38 20.55 4.35 -21.63
N SER A 39 20.01 5.45 -21.12
CA SER A 39 20.70 6.72 -20.89
C SER A 39 20.04 7.45 -19.72
N ASN A 40 20.54 8.64 -19.36
CA ASN A 40 19.93 9.45 -18.30
C ASN A 40 18.48 9.86 -18.59
N THR A 41 17.99 9.77 -19.84
CA THR A 41 16.62 10.20 -20.19
C THR A 41 15.82 9.18 -20.99
N GLU A 42 16.36 7.98 -21.23
CA GLU A 42 15.76 6.97 -22.11
C GLU A 42 15.58 5.64 -21.37
N PRO A 43 14.43 4.94 -21.51
CA PRO A 43 13.33 5.24 -22.44
C PRO A 43 12.36 6.31 -21.97
N THR A 44 12.26 6.55 -20.66
CA THR A 44 11.41 7.60 -20.07
C THR A 44 11.96 8.06 -18.73
N GLY A 45 11.54 9.25 -18.30
CA GLY A 45 11.98 9.88 -17.05
C GLY A 45 13.39 10.47 -17.14
N GLU A 46 13.96 10.87 -16.00
CA GLU A 46 15.31 11.44 -15.92
C GLU A 46 16.09 10.92 -14.71
N ALA A 47 17.23 10.27 -14.96
CA ALA A 47 18.22 9.92 -13.94
C ALA A 47 19.27 11.03 -13.82
N SER A 48 19.48 11.52 -12.60
CA SER A 48 20.46 12.57 -12.32
C SER A 48 21.22 12.28 -11.02
N SER A 49 22.37 12.93 -10.83
CA SER A 49 23.15 12.80 -9.60
C SER A 49 23.90 14.08 -9.27
N SER A 50 24.33 14.19 -8.03
CA SER A 50 25.21 15.26 -7.54
C SER A 50 26.50 15.38 -8.35
N THR A 51 27.26 14.28 -8.44
CA THR A 51 28.51 14.17 -9.20
C THR A 51 28.65 12.78 -9.80
N ILE A 52 29.66 12.60 -10.65
CA ILE A 52 30.01 11.31 -11.26
C ILE A 52 31.53 11.12 -11.26
N TRP A 53 32.01 9.90 -11.04
CA TRP A 53 33.42 9.56 -11.17
C TRP A 53 33.92 9.70 -12.62
N SER A 54 33.14 9.18 -13.57
CA SER A 54 33.47 9.22 -15.00
C SER A 54 32.24 8.94 -15.86
N ASN A 55 32.39 9.07 -17.18
CA ASN A 55 31.34 8.71 -18.14
C ASN A 55 30.91 7.23 -18.12
N ARG A 56 31.63 6.36 -17.39
CA ARG A 56 31.22 4.95 -17.19
C ARG A 56 30.31 4.74 -15.97
N HIS A 57 30.13 5.76 -15.13
CA HIS A 57 29.36 5.72 -13.87
C HIS A 57 28.25 6.77 -13.88
N GLN A 58 27.53 6.87 -15.00
CA GLN A 58 26.43 7.80 -15.15
C GLN A 58 25.27 7.38 -14.24
N PRO A 59 24.37 8.30 -13.85
CA PRO A 59 23.21 8.00 -13.02
C PRO A 59 22.38 6.83 -13.53
N TYR A 60 22.13 6.78 -14.85
CA TYR A 60 21.33 5.72 -15.44
C TYR A 60 21.89 4.31 -15.24
N ASN A 61 23.20 4.16 -15.03
CA ASN A 61 23.80 2.86 -14.78
C ASN A 61 23.28 2.21 -13.50
N ALA A 62 22.84 2.98 -12.51
CA ALA A 62 22.20 2.43 -11.31
C ALA A 62 20.73 1.98 -11.55
N PHE A 63 20.16 2.31 -12.72
CA PHE A 63 18.77 2.03 -13.08
C PHE A 63 18.65 1.14 -14.33
N ASN A 64 19.76 0.67 -14.88
CA ASN A 64 19.80 -0.11 -16.13
C ASN A 64 19.61 -1.62 -15.91
N GLN A 65 19.34 -2.04 -14.68
CA GLN A 65 19.14 -3.44 -14.24
C GLN A 65 20.25 -4.43 -14.66
N SER A 66 21.43 -3.92 -15.04
CA SER A 66 22.57 -4.77 -15.44
C SER A 66 23.33 -5.31 -14.23
N ASN A 67 23.19 -4.65 -13.06
CA ASN A 67 23.83 -4.98 -11.79
C ASN A 67 25.31 -5.38 -11.96
N ASP A 68 26.05 -4.53 -12.68
CA ASP A 68 27.45 -4.76 -13.02
C ASP A 68 28.38 -3.86 -12.16
N ASP A 69 29.58 -3.58 -12.65
CA ASP A 69 30.53 -2.72 -11.94
C ASP A 69 30.41 -1.24 -12.34
N TYR A 70 29.44 -0.89 -13.18
CA TYR A 70 29.29 0.43 -13.79
C TYR A 70 28.18 1.28 -13.17
N GLY A 71 27.52 0.82 -12.09
CA GLY A 71 26.58 1.63 -11.32
C GLY A 71 27.14 3.01 -10.93
N TRP A 72 26.26 3.88 -10.41
CA TRP A 72 26.63 5.25 -10.07
C TRP A 72 27.75 5.30 -9.01
N VAL A 73 28.68 6.24 -9.18
CA VAL A 73 29.79 6.53 -8.27
C VAL A 73 29.99 8.02 -8.22
N THR A 74 30.14 8.59 -7.03
CA THR A 74 30.50 10.00 -6.85
C THR A 74 31.90 10.33 -7.37
N ALA A 75 32.21 11.62 -7.53
CA ALA A 75 33.54 12.05 -7.92
C ALA A 75 34.63 11.62 -6.90
N GLU A 76 35.89 11.59 -7.35
CA GLU A 76 36.98 11.17 -6.48
C GLU A 76 37.12 12.05 -5.24
N GLY A 77 37.10 11.42 -4.06
CA GLY A 77 37.19 12.11 -2.76
C GLY A 77 35.84 12.53 -2.17
N GLU A 78 34.75 12.38 -2.90
CA GLU A 78 33.40 12.74 -2.44
C GLU A 78 32.69 11.54 -1.80
N LYS A 79 32.77 11.44 -0.48
CA LYS A 79 32.16 10.33 0.28
C LYS A 79 30.62 10.36 0.32
N THR A 80 30.03 11.50 -0.01
CA THR A 80 28.60 11.80 0.10
C THR A 80 28.09 12.26 -1.26
N GLY A 81 26.79 12.13 -1.48
CA GLY A 81 26.16 12.61 -2.70
C GLY A 81 24.75 12.07 -2.85
N TRP A 82 24.02 12.61 -3.81
CA TRP A 82 22.68 12.15 -4.14
C TRP A 82 22.59 11.53 -5.54
N LEU A 83 21.71 10.53 -5.67
CA LEU A 83 21.28 9.89 -6.91
C LEU A 83 19.76 9.99 -6.99
N SER A 84 19.24 10.48 -8.10
CA SER A 84 17.82 10.80 -8.29
C SER A 84 17.26 10.16 -9.55
N TYR A 85 15.96 9.84 -9.49
CA TYR A 85 15.15 9.53 -10.67
C TYR A 85 13.86 10.37 -10.66
N GLU A 86 13.52 10.95 -11.81
CA GLU A 86 12.26 11.64 -12.08
C GLU A 86 11.38 10.81 -13.00
N PHE A 87 10.22 10.40 -12.50
CA PHE A 87 9.15 9.74 -13.26
C PHE A 87 8.39 10.74 -14.15
N GLU A 88 7.88 10.30 -15.30
CA GLU A 88 7.02 11.14 -16.15
C GLU A 88 5.71 11.55 -15.46
N GLN A 89 5.16 10.63 -14.67
CA GLN A 89 3.95 10.81 -13.85
C GLN A 89 4.28 10.55 -12.39
N PRO A 90 3.60 11.22 -11.44
CA PRO A 90 3.79 10.95 -10.02
C PRO A 90 3.58 9.46 -9.73
N LYS A 91 4.41 8.92 -8.83
CA LYS A 91 4.32 7.55 -8.34
C LYS A 91 4.37 7.56 -6.83
N VAL A 92 3.68 6.64 -6.17
CA VAL A 92 3.92 6.29 -4.78
C VAL A 92 5.07 5.29 -4.73
N VAL A 93 6.11 5.60 -3.97
CA VAL A 93 7.20 4.67 -3.63
C VAL A 93 7.14 4.44 -2.13
N ASN A 94 7.19 3.18 -1.71
CA ASN A 94 7.18 2.78 -0.29
C ASN A 94 8.22 1.69 -0.01
N LYS A 95 9.01 1.33 -1.01
CA LYS A 95 10.14 0.44 -0.88
C LYS A 95 11.24 0.80 -1.86
N TYR A 96 12.48 0.68 -1.43
CA TYR A 96 13.64 0.73 -2.29
C TYR A 96 14.64 -0.39 -1.99
N ILE A 97 15.39 -0.79 -3.01
CA ILE A 97 16.48 -1.76 -2.88
C ILE A 97 17.77 -1.08 -3.34
N ILE A 98 18.81 -1.18 -2.50
CA ILE A 98 20.17 -0.76 -2.85
C ILE A 98 21.00 -2.02 -3.10
N LYS A 99 21.67 -2.08 -4.26
CA LYS A 99 22.60 -3.15 -4.63
C LYS A 99 24.03 -2.62 -4.69
N LYS A 100 24.99 -3.44 -4.28
CA LYS A 100 26.41 -3.12 -4.44
C LYS A 100 26.87 -3.35 -5.87
N ARG A 101 27.94 -2.66 -6.28
CA ARG A 101 28.67 -3.02 -7.52
C ARG A 101 29.33 -4.40 -7.39
N THR A 102 29.57 -5.06 -8.52
CA THR A 102 29.97 -6.49 -8.50
C THR A 102 31.46 -6.79 -8.51
N LYS A 103 32.36 -5.88 -8.90
CA LYS A 103 33.77 -6.22 -9.15
C LYS A 103 34.82 -5.38 -8.43
N HIS A 104 34.43 -4.28 -7.79
CA HIS A 104 35.40 -3.45 -7.08
C HIS A 104 35.85 -4.07 -5.75
N MET A 105 37.16 -4.09 -5.51
CA MET A 105 37.80 -4.81 -4.40
C MET A 105 37.38 -4.32 -3.00
N LYS A 106 36.85 -3.10 -2.88
CA LYS A 106 36.45 -2.47 -1.61
C LYS A 106 35.00 -1.97 -1.63
N VAL A 107 34.15 -2.58 -2.44
CA VAL A 107 32.76 -2.15 -2.60
C VAL A 107 31.97 -2.10 -1.27
N SER A 108 32.30 -2.96 -0.31
CA SER A 108 31.69 -2.96 1.03
C SER A 108 32.04 -1.72 1.87
N GLU A 109 33.10 -0.99 1.52
CA GLU A 109 33.50 0.28 2.16
C GLU A 109 32.85 1.50 1.45
N GLU A 110 32.50 1.38 0.18
CA GLU A 110 31.92 2.46 -0.65
C GLU A 110 30.43 2.62 -0.45
N ILE A 111 29.73 1.51 -0.28
CA ILE A 111 28.27 1.49 -0.23
C ILE A 111 27.76 2.35 0.94
N PRO A 112 26.60 3.03 0.78
CA PRO A 112 26.07 3.93 1.80
C PRO A 112 26.00 3.32 3.19
N LYS A 113 26.27 4.14 4.20
CA LYS A 113 26.14 3.82 5.62
C LYS A 113 25.03 4.64 6.27
N ASP A 114 24.99 5.93 5.93
CA ASP A 114 23.99 6.89 6.40
C ASP A 114 23.37 7.58 5.18
N TRP A 115 22.04 7.68 5.12
CA TRP A 115 21.34 8.37 4.04
C TRP A 115 19.88 8.68 4.40
N THR A 116 19.30 9.59 3.63
CA THR A 116 17.85 9.80 3.53
C THR A 116 17.34 9.35 2.16
N PHE A 117 16.14 8.76 2.14
CA PHE A 117 15.37 8.55 0.92
C PHE A 117 14.26 9.59 0.88
N GLU A 118 14.17 10.35 -0.21
CA GLU A 118 13.43 11.61 -0.23
C GLU A 118 12.54 11.73 -1.46
N GLY A 119 11.38 12.39 -1.30
CA GLY A 119 10.47 12.78 -2.37
C GLY A 119 10.42 14.30 -2.56
N TRP A 120 10.31 14.79 -3.79
CA TRP A 120 10.23 16.23 -4.08
C TRP A 120 8.78 16.70 -4.19
N ASN A 121 8.36 17.61 -3.32
CA ASN A 121 6.98 18.14 -3.31
C ASN A 121 6.75 19.34 -4.25
N GLY A 122 7.81 19.86 -4.90
CA GLY A 122 7.75 21.10 -5.69
C GLY A 122 8.62 22.22 -5.14
N ASP A 123 8.84 22.22 -3.83
CA ASP A 123 9.54 23.28 -3.08
C ASP A 123 10.75 22.75 -2.31
N GLU A 124 10.62 21.58 -1.69
CA GLU A 124 11.67 20.94 -0.89
C GLU A 124 11.68 19.41 -1.03
N TRP A 125 12.78 18.81 -0.58
CA TRP A 125 12.91 17.36 -0.45
C TRP A 125 12.38 16.92 0.90
N LEU A 126 11.31 16.14 0.90
CA LEU A 126 10.71 15.54 2.09
C LEU A 126 11.40 14.20 2.38
N VAL A 127 11.85 14.01 3.62
CA VAL A 127 12.43 12.74 4.07
C VAL A 127 11.31 11.72 4.27
N LEU A 128 11.35 10.65 3.47
CA LEU A 128 10.39 9.54 3.52
C LEU A 128 10.92 8.34 4.31
N ASP A 129 12.23 8.16 4.29
CA ASP A 129 12.95 7.17 5.10
C ASP A 129 14.34 7.69 5.45
N GLU A 130 14.88 7.27 6.59
CA GLU A 130 16.21 7.62 7.07
C GLU A 130 16.90 6.39 7.64
N GLN A 131 18.12 6.14 7.18
CA GLN A 131 18.94 5.01 7.63
C GLN A 131 20.27 5.53 8.18
N THR A 132 20.69 4.95 9.30
CA THR A 132 21.95 5.30 9.96
C THR A 132 22.70 4.05 10.38
N ASN A 133 24.04 4.12 10.31
CA ASN A 133 24.98 3.10 10.70
C ASN A 133 24.72 1.74 10.04
N VAL A 134 24.26 1.75 8.78
CA VAL A 134 24.04 0.51 8.02
C VAL A 134 25.38 -0.07 7.61
N THR A 135 25.77 -1.08 8.36
CA THR A 135 26.97 -1.89 8.16
C THR A 135 26.56 -3.31 7.76
N ASN A 136 27.52 -4.18 7.39
CA ASN A 136 27.25 -5.59 7.01
C ASN A 136 26.36 -5.74 5.76
N TRP A 137 26.84 -5.21 4.64
CA TRP A 137 26.20 -5.36 3.34
C TRP A 137 26.44 -6.74 2.73
N GLU A 138 25.35 -7.36 2.28
CA GLU A 138 25.38 -8.51 1.37
C GLU A 138 25.45 -8.00 -0.08
N ASP A 139 24.86 -8.69 -1.06
CA ASP A 139 24.77 -8.16 -2.44
C ASP A 139 23.77 -7.01 -2.57
N SER A 140 22.74 -7.01 -1.72
CA SER A 140 21.72 -5.97 -1.66
C SER A 140 21.14 -5.84 -0.25
N LYS A 141 20.43 -4.74 -0.01
CA LYS A 141 19.48 -4.59 1.10
C LYS A 141 18.21 -3.92 0.61
N GLU A 142 17.11 -4.32 1.20
CA GLU A 142 15.77 -3.80 0.96
C GLU A 142 15.34 -2.95 2.16
N PHE A 143 14.62 -1.86 1.89
CA PHE A 143 14.10 -0.94 2.87
C PHE A 143 12.66 -0.58 2.50
N SER A 144 11.73 -0.84 3.41
CA SER A 144 10.31 -0.49 3.26
C SER A 144 9.91 0.57 4.28
N PHE A 145 9.04 1.49 3.87
CA PHE A 145 8.59 2.62 4.67
C PHE A 145 7.14 2.95 4.32
N ASN A 146 6.44 3.66 5.21
CA ASN A 146 5.08 4.09 4.94
C ASN A 146 5.10 5.40 4.16
N ASN A 147 4.51 5.39 2.97
CA ASN A 147 4.29 6.58 2.18
C ASN A 147 2.97 6.45 1.40
N THR A 148 2.13 7.47 1.50
CA THR A 148 0.87 7.60 0.75
C THR A 148 0.94 8.68 -0.32
N ASP A 149 1.98 9.53 -0.27
CA ASP A 149 2.12 10.65 -1.17
C ASP A 149 2.81 10.22 -2.46
N GLU A 150 2.35 10.81 -3.57
CA GLU A 150 2.94 10.59 -4.89
C GLU A 150 3.91 11.72 -5.24
N PHE A 151 5.09 11.35 -5.74
CA PHE A 151 6.10 12.30 -6.19
C PHE A 151 6.56 11.95 -7.59
N LYS A 152 6.94 12.96 -8.37
CA LYS A 152 7.66 12.73 -9.63
C LYS A 152 9.12 12.44 -9.39
N LYS A 153 9.76 13.12 -8.43
CA LYS A 153 11.19 12.97 -8.16
C LYS A 153 11.43 12.29 -6.84
N TYR A 154 12.27 11.28 -6.89
CA TYR A 154 12.83 10.62 -5.73
C TYR A 154 14.35 10.70 -5.77
N ARG A 155 14.98 10.72 -4.60
CA ARG A 155 16.43 10.57 -4.51
C ARG A 155 16.86 9.81 -3.26
N LEU A 156 17.99 9.12 -3.40
CA LEU A 156 18.79 8.68 -2.27
C LEU A 156 19.86 9.75 -2.01
N ASN A 157 19.90 10.32 -0.81
CA ASN A 157 20.88 11.32 -0.41
C ASN A 157 21.83 10.72 0.63
N VAL A 158 23.00 10.28 0.16
CA VAL A 158 24.02 9.61 0.98
C VAL A 158 24.81 10.64 1.78
N THR A 159 24.76 10.52 3.10
CA THR A 159 25.42 11.42 4.05
C THR A 159 26.67 10.81 4.68
N ASP A 160 26.85 9.49 4.62
CA ASP A 160 28.12 8.83 4.93
C ASP A 160 28.21 7.43 4.26
N ASN A 161 29.44 6.91 4.14
CA ASN A 161 29.73 5.57 3.63
C ASN A 161 30.49 4.71 4.65
N ASN A 162 30.77 3.47 4.30
CA ASN A 162 31.45 2.49 5.16
C ASN A 162 32.98 2.67 5.21
N GLY A 163 33.49 3.88 4.95
CA GLY A 163 34.88 4.26 5.16
C GLY A 163 35.72 4.50 3.90
N TYR A 164 35.13 4.37 2.70
CA TYR A 164 35.86 4.62 1.46
C TYR A 164 35.94 6.10 1.09
N LYS A 165 36.73 6.41 0.04
CA LYS A 165 36.98 7.79 -0.41
C LYS A 165 35.85 8.37 -1.27
N PHE A 166 34.94 7.52 -1.74
CA PHE A 166 33.76 7.89 -2.51
C PHE A 166 32.62 6.92 -2.18
N THR A 167 31.40 7.25 -2.55
CA THR A 167 30.25 6.34 -2.42
C THR A 167 29.82 5.78 -3.77
N SER A 168 29.23 4.59 -3.76
CA SER A 168 28.74 3.94 -4.98
C SER A 168 27.41 3.21 -4.75
N ILE A 169 26.60 3.18 -5.81
CA ILE A 169 25.34 2.45 -5.88
C ILE A 169 25.37 1.60 -7.15
N GLY A 170 25.42 0.28 -7.00
CA GLY A 170 25.40 -0.67 -8.11
C GLY A 170 24.06 -0.65 -8.83
N ALA A 171 22.98 -0.70 -8.06
CA ALA A 171 21.63 -0.42 -8.55
C ALA A 171 20.77 0.19 -7.45
N LEU A 172 19.83 1.05 -7.84
CA LEU A 172 18.75 1.56 -7.01
C LEU A 172 17.43 1.19 -7.67
N GLU A 173 16.62 0.43 -6.97
CA GLU A 173 15.31 -0.01 -7.45
C GLU A 173 14.24 0.60 -6.54
N MET A 174 13.12 1.00 -7.12
CA MET A 174 12.01 1.62 -6.39
C MET A 174 10.75 0.81 -6.66
N TYR A 175 10.02 0.50 -5.61
CA TYR A 175 8.81 -0.29 -5.70
C TYR A 175 7.68 0.45 -5.04
N ASN A 176 6.50 0.28 -5.63
CA ASN A 176 5.26 0.37 -4.90
C ASN A 176 5.01 -1.06 -4.41
N GLN A 177 5.40 -1.40 -3.18
CA GLN A 177 4.67 -2.45 -2.52
C GLN A 177 3.24 -1.95 -2.45
N GLU A 178 2.31 -2.67 -3.06
CA GLU A 178 1.01 -2.68 -2.45
C GLU A 178 1.27 -2.93 -0.97
N GLN A 179 0.86 -2.01 -0.09
CA GLN A 179 0.68 -2.42 1.30
C GLN A 179 -0.03 -3.77 1.24
N ASN A 180 0.19 -4.69 2.17
CA ASN A 180 -0.59 -5.93 2.25
C ASN A 180 -2.10 -5.66 2.51
N ASN A 181 -2.74 -4.72 1.82
CA ASN A 181 -3.94 -4.99 1.06
C ASN A 181 -3.63 -5.99 -0.07
N THR A 182 -3.44 -7.26 0.27
CA THR A 182 -3.80 -8.29 -0.70
C THR A 182 -5.27 -8.06 -1.03
N GLU A 183 -5.56 -7.67 -2.27
CA GLU A 183 -6.85 -7.90 -2.87
C GLU A 183 -6.74 -9.23 -3.61
N PRO A 184 -6.99 -10.39 -2.96
CA PRO A 184 -7.22 -11.61 -3.71
C PRO A 184 -8.57 -11.46 -4.39
N THR A 185 -8.66 -11.91 -5.64
CA THR A 185 -9.94 -12.34 -6.18
C THR A 185 -10.61 -13.27 -5.17
N PRO A 186 -11.90 -13.07 -4.82
CA PRO A 186 -12.50 -13.79 -3.71
C PRO A 186 -12.45 -15.31 -3.98
N ASP A 187 -11.79 -16.07 -3.10
CA ASP A 187 -12.06 -17.50 -2.96
C ASP A 187 -13.44 -17.64 -2.29
N PRO A 188 -14.45 -18.19 -2.99
CA PRO A 188 -15.81 -18.29 -2.45
C PRO A 188 -15.95 -19.19 -1.21
N GLN A 189 -14.89 -19.93 -0.80
CA GLN A 189 -15.00 -20.98 0.20
C GLN A 189 -14.30 -20.69 1.54
N ASN A 190 -13.48 -19.64 1.66
CA ASN A 190 -12.85 -19.30 2.94
C ASN A 190 -12.44 -17.81 3.05
N PRO A 191 -13.28 -16.94 3.65
CA PRO A 191 -12.95 -15.52 3.78
C PRO A 191 -11.87 -15.30 4.87
N GLU A 192 -10.66 -14.92 4.48
CA GLU A 192 -9.64 -14.45 5.43
C GLU A 192 -10.02 -13.07 6.00
N ILE A 193 -10.01 -12.96 7.34
CA ILE A 193 -10.30 -11.74 8.09
C ILE A 193 -8.98 -10.96 8.22
N LYS A 194 -8.88 -9.75 7.63
CA LYS A 194 -7.67 -8.91 7.74
C LYS A 194 -7.39 -8.60 9.21
N GLU A 195 -6.14 -8.71 9.68
CA GLU A 195 -5.76 -8.27 11.02
C GLU A 195 -6.16 -6.80 11.23
N GLY A 196 -6.75 -6.50 12.40
CA GLY A 196 -7.32 -5.17 12.69
C GLY A 196 -8.72 -4.92 12.09
N THR A 197 -9.31 -5.86 11.33
CA THR A 197 -10.72 -5.79 10.96
C THR A 197 -11.60 -6.11 12.15
N LYS A 198 -12.45 -5.16 12.56
CA LYS A 198 -13.52 -5.41 13.53
C LYS A 198 -14.86 -5.46 12.79
N LEU A 199 -15.70 -6.42 13.16
CA LEU A 199 -17.10 -6.47 12.76
C LEU A 199 -17.96 -6.03 13.94
N TYR A 200 -18.94 -5.18 13.65
CA TYR A 200 -19.95 -4.75 14.59
C TYR A 200 -21.33 -5.16 14.07
N VAL A 201 -22.20 -5.55 14.98
CA VAL A 201 -23.53 -6.05 14.67
C VAL A 201 -24.55 -5.12 15.31
N GLY A 202 -25.43 -4.56 14.49
CA GLY A 202 -26.64 -3.85 14.91
C GLY A 202 -27.88 -4.70 14.75
N ASN A 203 -29.05 -4.12 15.03
CA ASN A 203 -30.32 -4.76 14.75
C ASN A 203 -30.55 -4.77 13.23
N GLU A 204 -30.40 -5.94 12.60
CA GLU A 204 -30.48 -6.15 11.15
C GLU A 204 -29.45 -5.37 10.29
N SER A 205 -28.39 -4.84 10.91
CA SER A 205 -27.30 -4.13 10.21
C SER A 205 -25.93 -4.63 10.65
N LEU A 206 -24.94 -4.49 9.78
CA LEU A 206 -23.57 -4.94 9.98
C LEU A 206 -22.60 -3.86 9.53
N TYR A 207 -21.52 -3.72 10.28
CA TYR A 207 -20.48 -2.73 10.04
C TYR A 207 -19.12 -3.41 10.06
N LYS A 208 -18.29 -3.08 9.08
CA LYS A 208 -16.89 -3.49 9.02
C LYS A 208 -16.02 -2.26 9.22
N LEU A 209 -15.25 -2.22 10.29
CA LEU A 209 -14.18 -1.26 10.49
C LEU A 209 -12.87 -1.90 10.01
N SER A 210 -12.23 -1.29 9.02
CA SER A 210 -10.99 -1.78 8.44
C SER A 210 -10.12 -0.59 8.05
N SER A 211 -8.91 -0.52 8.60
CA SER A 211 -7.95 0.56 8.31
C SER A 211 -8.56 1.97 8.49
N GLY A 212 -9.37 2.11 9.54
CA GLY A 212 -10.10 3.33 9.90
C GLY A 212 -11.28 3.70 9.02
N ASP A 213 -11.61 2.91 8.00
CA ASP A 213 -12.80 3.10 7.17
C ASP A 213 -13.94 2.18 7.62
N ILE A 214 -15.18 2.69 7.58
CA ILE A 214 -16.39 1.94 7.89
C ILE A 214 -17.10 1.57 6.60
N TYR A 215 -17.47 0.30 6.47
CA TYR A 215 -18.42 -0.18 5.46
C TYR A 215 -19.66 -0.71 6.16
N ALA A 216 -20.84 -0.30 5.69
CA ALA A 216 -22.11 -0.64 6.32
C ALA A 216 -23.06 -1.35 5.34
N TRP A 217 -23.82 -2.32 5.84
CA TRP A 217 -24.91 -2.96 5.09
C TRP A 217 -26.01 -3.49 6.03
N GLY A 218 -27.19 -3.75 5.47
CA GLY A 218 -28.38 -4.25 6.16
C GLY A 218 -29.54 -3.27 6.15
N ASN A 219 -30.33 -3.27 7.22
CA ASN A 219 -31.45 -2.37 7.45
C ASN A 219 -30.96 -0.91 7.57
N ASN A 220 -31.61 -0.01 6.83
CA ASN A 220 -31.34 1.43 6.84
C ASN A 220 -32.61 2.27 7.04
N GLN A 221 -33.68 1.72 7.62
CA GLN A 221 -34.97 2.41 7.71
C GLN A 221 -34.95 3.67 8.59
N TYR A 222 -33.89 3.85 9.38
CA TYR A 222 -33.65 4.98 10.27
C TYR A 222 -32.38 5.76 9.89
N GLY A 223 -31.77 5.47 8.73
CA GLY A 223 -30.50 6.08 8.33
C GLY A 223 -29.27 5.53 9.06
N GLN A 224 -29.40 4.41 9.77
CA GLN A 224 -28.32 3.84 10.59
C GLN A 224 -27.07 3.41 9.80
N LEU A 225 -27.15 3.27 8.47
CA LEU A 225 -25.97 3.04 7.65
C LEU A 225 -25.14 4.30 7.39
N GLY A 226 -25.68 5.50 7.61
CA GLY A 226 -24.93 6.76 7.48
C GLY A 226 -24.64 7.18 6.02
N LEU A 227 -25.37 6.64 5.05
CA LEU A 227 -25.12 6.81 3.61
C LEU A 227 -25.88 7.97 2.96
N GLY A 228 -26.51 8.84 3.76
CA GLY A 228 -27.33 9.96 3.28
C GLY A 228 -28.72 9.57 2.78
N ASP A 229 -29.12 8.32 2.97
CA ASP A 229 -30.43 7.78 2.57
C ASP A 229 -31.01 6.80 3.60
N MET A 230 -32.21 6.29 3.32
CA MET A 230 -32.87 5.22 4.11
C MET A 230 -33.00 3.89 3.34
N GLN A 231 -32.20 3.72 2.30
CA GLN A 231 -32.25 2.53 1.47
C GLN A 231 -31.39 1.42 2.10
N ASN A 232 -31.96 0.22 2.21
CA ASN A 232 -31.21 -0.94 2.70
C ASN A 232 -30.07 -1.28 1.73
N ARG A 233 -28.98 -1.84 2.25
CA ARG A 233 -27.90 -2.40 1.45
C ARG A 233 -27.74 -3.88 1.76
N ASP A 234 -27.45 -4.68 0.76
CA ASP A 234 -26.97 -6.04 0.97
C ASP A 234 -25.44 -6.07 1.01
N ILE A 235 -24.86 -7.23 1.33
CA ILE A 235 -23.40 -7.36 1.45
C ILE A 235 -22.65 -7.06 0.14
N SER A 236 -23.29 -7.30 -1.02
CA SER A 236 -22.74 -7.01 -2.34
C SER A 236 -22.77 -5.51 -2.70
N SER A 237 -23.67 -4.76 -2.08
CA SER A 237 -23.86 -3.31 -2.26
C SER A 237 -23.45 -2.50 -1.04
N ARG A 238 -22.62 -3.08 -0.14
CA ARG A 238 -22.08 -2.34 1.01
C ARG A 238 -21.32 -1.11 0.52
N GLU A 239 -21.55 0.02 1.18
CA GLU A 239 -20.92 1.29 0.83
C GLU A 239 -20.05 1.79 1.98
N LYS A 240 -19.06 2.61 1.63
CA LYS A 240 -18.22 3.30 2.60
C LYS A 240 -19.03 4.44 3.21
N VAL A 241 -19.02 4.54 4.54
CA VAL A 241 -19.61 5.68 5.25
C VAL A 241 -18.65 6.87 5.13
N ASP A 242 -19.17 8.03 4.71
CA ASP A 242 -18.36 9.23 4.53
C ASP A 242 -18.16 9.97 5.87
N LEU A 243 -16.90 10.09 6.28
CA LEU A 243 -16.47 10.66 7.56
C LEU A 243 -15.25 11.55 7.31
N PRO A 244 -15.10 12.66 8.06
CA PRO A 244 -14.02 13.62 7.84
C PRO A 244 -12.64 13.12 8.31
N GLU A 245 -12.58 11.99 9.01
CA GLU A 245 -11.35 11.39 9.53
C GLU A 245 -11.46 9.86 9.68
N LYS A 246 -10.33 9.23 10.03
CA LYS A 246 -10.25 7.80 10.32
C LYS A 246 -10.85 7.46 11.68
N ILE A 247 -11.51 6.30 11.75
CA ILE A 247 -12.22 5.83 12.94
C ILE A 247 -11.45 4.73 13.66
N ILE A 248 -11.39 4.81 14.98
CA ILE A 248 -10.69 3.81 15.81
C ILE A 248 -11.65 2.85 16.52
N ASP A 249 -12.92 3.23 16.72
CA ASP A 249 -13.91 2.38 17.37
C ASP A 249 -15.37 2.77 17.04
N LEU A 250 -16.30 1.81 17.18
CA LEU A 250 -17.74 1.98 16.95
C LEU A 250 -18.59 1.47 18.11
N VAL A 251 -19.71 2.13 18.36
CA VAL A 251 -20.81 1.66 19.21
C VAL A 251 -22.08 1.62 18.37
N ILE A 252 -22.72 0.45 18.32
CA ILE A 252 -23.95 0.25 17.56
C ILE A 252 -25.13 0.16 18.52
N GLY A 253 -26.03 1.13 18.43
CA GLY A 253 -27.32 1.15 19.12
C GLY A 253 -28.40 0.38 18.36
N LYS A 254 -29.65 0.51 18.81
CA LYS A 254 -30.79 -0.19 18.18
C LYS A 254 -30.99 0.22 16.72
N ASN A 255 -31.00 1.52 16.46
CA ASN A 255 -31.27 2.13 15.16
C ASN A 255 -30.26 3.26 14.86
N PHE A 256 -29.11 3.27 15.54
CA PHE A 256 -28.21 4.41 15.57
C PHE A 256 -26.75 3.95 15.76
N VAL A 257 -25.78 4.75 15.35
CA VAL A 257 -24.34 4.43 15.43
C VAL A 257 -23.56 5.62 15.97
N ILE A 258 -22.60 5.34 16.83
CA ILE A 258 -21.61 6.29 17.34
C ILE A 258 -20.20 5.82 16.94
N ALA A 259 -19.36 6.73 16.44
CA ALA A 259 -18.00 6.45 16.01
C ALA A 259 -16.98 7.38 16.69
N LEU A 260 -15.85 6.82 17.12
CA LEU A 260 -14.73 7.58 17.69
C LEU A 260 -13.62 7.77 16.65
N GLY A 261 -13.31 9.02 16.33
CA GLY A 261 -12.23 9.41 15.43
C GLY A 261 -10.85 9.38 16.08
N GLU A 262 -9.79 9.30 15.26
CA GLU A 262 -8.39 9.36 15.71
C GLU A 262 -8.04 10.68 16.44
N SER A 263 -8.73 11.78 16.09
CA SER A 263 -8.59 13.08 16.75
C SER A 263 -9.24 13.15 18.14
N GLY A 264 -9.99 12.11 18.53
CA GLY A 264 -10.81 12.08 19.75
C GLY A 264 -12.21 12.69 19.59
N LYS A 265 -12.56 13.18 18.39
CA LYS A 265 -13.92 13.59 18.04
C LYS A 265 -14.86 12.41 17.93
N VAL A 266 -16.14 12.64 18.17
CA VAL A 266 -17.17 11.60 18.11
C VAL A 266 -18.25 11.99 17.12
N TYR A 267 -18.69 11.01 16.34
CA TYR A 267 -19.65 11.16 15.26
C TYR A 267 -20.86 10.26 15.47
N GLY A 268 -22.05 10.75 15.11
CA GLY A 268 -23.33 10.05 15.32
C GLY A 268 -24.22 10.08 14.10
N TRP A 269 -24.97 9.01 13.86
CA TRP A 269 -26.01 8.95 12.84
C TRP A 269 -27.07 7.88 13.12
N GLY A 270 -28.18 7.91 12.38
CA GLY A 270 -29.35 7.06 12.55
C GLY A 270 -30.48 7.73 13.32
N ASP A 271 -31.22 6.93 14.10
CA ASP A 271 -32.34 7.39 14.92
C ASP A 271 -31.90 8.32 16.05
N ASN A 272 -32.28 9.57 15.92
CA ASN A 272 -32.05 10.63 16.89
C ASN A 272 -33.37 11.08 17.54
N THR A 273 -34.45 10.29 17.50
CA THR A 273 -35.75 10.71 18.07
C THR A 273 -35.75 10.96 19.58
N SER A 274 -34.69 10.51 20.28
CA SER A 274 -34.46 10.80 21.70
C SER A 274 -33.41 11.89 21.93
N GLU A 275 -33.08 12.69 20.91
CA GLU A 275 -32.10 13.79 20.99
C GLU A 275 -30.75 13.32 21.52
N LEU A 276 -30.30 12.17 21.00
CA LEU A 276 -29.05 11.54 21.44
C LEU A 276 -27.83 12.34 20.95
N TYR A 277 -27.94 12.96 19.78
CA TYR A 277 -26.84 13.57 19.03
C TYR A 277 -26.90 15.09 19.01
N ASP A 278 -28.11 15.60 18.87
CA ASP A 278 -28.45 17.01 18.88
C ASP A 278 -29.90 17.22 19.35
N ASP A 279 -30.26 18.46 19.63
CA ASP A 279 -31.60 18.87 20.08
C ASP A 279 -32.64 18.90 18.95
N ASN A 280 -32.26 18.55 17.70
CA ASN A 280 -33.16 18.63 16.55
C ASN A 280 -34.04 17.38 16.41
N GLY A 281 -33.68 16.30 17.10
CA GLY A 281 -34.37 15.02 17.04
C GLY A 281 -34.33 14.40 15.63
N GLY A 282 -35.27 13.50 15.35
CA GLY A 282 -35.49 12.97 13.99
C GLY A 282 -34.46 11.92 13.54
N LEU A 283 -34.23 11.84 12.22
CA LEU A 283 -33.26 10.89 11.65
C LEU A 283 -32.05 11.66 11.11
N ILE A 284 -30.86 11.18 11.45
CA ILE A 284 -29.59 11.67 10.92
C ILE A 284 -29.08 10.67 9.89
N LEU A 285 -29.15 11.05 8.60
CA LEU A 285 -28.86 10.12 7.51
C LEU A 285 -27.36 10.02 7.16
N SER A 286 -26.55 10.96 7.61
CA SER A 286 -25.10 11.01 7.42
C SER A 286 -24.42 11.39 8.73
N PRO A 287 -23.19 10.93 9.00
CA PRO A 287 -22.49 11.23 10.24
C PRO A 287 -22.43 12.72 10.55
N VAL A 288 -22.79 13.08 11.78
CA VAL A 288 -22.60 14.43 12.33
C VAL A 288 -21.67 14.38 13.52
N GLU A 289 -20.83 15.39 13.69
CA GLU A 289 -20.00 15.56 14.88
C GLU A 289 -20.90 15.92 16.07
N PHE A 290 -20.71 15.25 17.20
CA PHE A 290 -21.31 15.65 18.47
C PHE A 290 -20.45 16.73 19.11
N ASP A 291 -21.04 17.87 19.46
CA ASP A 291 -20.32 19.04 20.00
C ASP A 291 -20.61 19.28 21.50
N GLU A 292 -20.76 18.22 22.30
CA GLU A 292 -20.88 18.35 23.76
C GLU A 292 -19.77 17.61 24.48
N ASP A 293 -18.70 18.37 24.76
CA ASP A 293 -17.80 18.24 25.90
C ASP A 293 -17.63 16.81 26.45
N ILE A 294 -17.31 15.82 25.59
CA ILE A 294 -17.12 14.40 25.96
C ILE A 294 -16.08 14.23 27.07
N GLN A 295 -15.15 15.19 27.16
CA GLN A 295 -14.20 15.36 28.27
C GLN A 295 -14.88 15.43 29.65
N SER A 296 -16.11 15.94 29.75
CA SER A 296 -16.91 16.00 30.97
C SER A 296 -17.51 14.64 31.35
N ILE A 297 -17.89 13.81 30.36
CA ILE A 297 -18.39 12.45 30.57
C ILE A 297 -17.25 11.51 31.03
N ILE A 298 -16.06 11.66 30.46
CA ILE A 298 -14.86 10.89 30.84
C ILE A 298 -14.37 11.23 32.27
N LYS A 299 -14.63 12.46 32.76
CA LYS A 299 -14.24 12.91 34.10
C LYS A 299 -15.26 12.60 35.20
N ALA A 300 -16.38 11.97 34.87
CA ALA A 300 -17.43 11.62 35.83
C ALA A 300 -17.20 10.28 36.57
N GLU A 301 -16.06 9.62 36.35
CA GLU A 301 -15.56 8.47 37.13
C GLU A 301 -14.77 8.89 38.39
#